data_AF-A0A7Y5BKE8-F1
#
_entry.id   AF-A0A7Y5BKE8-F1
#
_cell.length_a   1.000
_cell.length_b   1.000
_cell.length_c   1.000
_cell.angle_alpha   90.00
_cell.angle_beta   90.00
_cell.angle_gamma   90.00
#
_symmetry.space_group_name_H-M   'P 1'
#
loop_
_entity.id
_entity.type
_entity.pdbx_description
1 polymer ?
#
loop_
_entity_poly.entity_id
_entity_poly.type
_entity_poly.pdbx_seq_one_letter_code
_entity_poly.pdbx_strand_id
1 'polypeptide(L)'
;YTLDGNVLTIQAGDVRSDDIRNFVINCETDPAKIAKAGALASVDVSYYNILQNMSFETVKGNIDQKLAAKSSAFDPDVLTETLISRSAKAMIEASRFSAGKNPDAAKEVIHRMIVKIEQNLSISPDSLTPVLNRLKSIETRLKDYSSTVSKQLMADGADLHRRRTEIIDLEGVDVHNRIFEHSIPGDIDLYNCPDLKAMIQKQMEEGYRFVIFNMSKAHHIDSSAIGALIQIEGWLTRRGGSLIVTNLTDNVKKVFSLTRLESHIRVAATPEGAKETIEKLIEDLKNI
;
A
#
# COMPACT_ATOMS: atom_id res chain seq x y z
N TYR A 1 -1.72 24.07 -0.66
CA TYR A 1 -1.19 24.68 0.57
C TYR A 1 0.23 24.19 0.77
N THR A 2 1.07 24.98 1.41
CA THR A 2 2.41 24.62 1.86
C THR A 2 2.46 24.68 3.38
N LEU A 3 3.10 23.70 4.00
CA LEU A 3 3.32 23.67 5.44
C LEU A 3 4.83 23.74 5.67
N ASP A 4 5.27 24.84 6.28
CA ASP A 4 6.67 25.07 6.64
C ASP A 4 6.77 25.34 8.15
N GLY A 5 7.22 24.34 8.90
CA GLY A 5 7.21 24.37 10.36
C GLY A 5 5.80 24.63 10.93
N ASN A 6 5.65 25.77 11.60
CA ASN A 6 4.39 26.20 12.22
C ASN A 6 3.53 27.10 11.31
N VAL A 7 3.90 27.27 10.04
CA VAL A 7 3.23 28.16 9.11
C VAL A 7 2.52 27.34 8.02
N LEU A 8 1.20 27.42 7.98
CA LEU A 8 0.37 26.87 6.91
C LEU A 8 -0.01 27.98 5.94
N THR A 9 0.54 27.95 4.73
CA THR A 9 0.18 28.89 3.66
C THR A 9 -0.80 28.23 2.70
N ILE A 10 -1.99 28.81 2.54
CA ILE A 10 -2.99 28.34 1.60
C ILE A 10 -3.11 29.39 0.49
N GLN A 11 -2.60 29.06 -0.70
CA GLN A 11 -2.88 29.83 -1.91
C GLN A 11 -4.13 29.24 -2.56
N ALA A 12 -5.24 29.95 -2.48
CA ALA A 12 -6.43 29.63 -3.25
C ALA A 12 -6.25 30.19 -4.66
N GLY A 13 -5.72 29.36 -5.57
CA GLY A 13 -5.74 29.66 -7.01
C GLY A 13 -7.07 29.23 -7.61
N ASP A 14 -7.73 30.15 -8.32
CA ASP A 14 -8.96 29.96 -9.10
C ASP A 14 -10.21 29.46 -8.32
N VAL A 15 -10.33 29.86 -7.05
CA VAL A 15 -11.55 29.66 -6.27
C VAL A 15 -12.36 30.95 -6.27
N ARG A 16 -13.60 30.91 -6.74
CA ARG A 16 -14.49 32.09 -6.72
C ARG A 16 -14.80 32.45 -5.27
N SER A 17 -14.81 33.75 -4.95
CA SER A 17 -15.02 34.28 -3.59
C SER A 17 -16.31 33.75 -2.92
N ASP A 18 -17.27 33.32 -3.73
CA ASP A 18 -18.58 32.79 -3.38
C ASP A 18 -18.56 31.28 -2.99
N ASP A 19 -17.50 30.54 -3.34
CA ASP A 19 -17.33 29.12 -3.03
C ASP A 19 -16.68 28.87 -1.65
N ILE A 20 -16.06 29.88 -1.05
CA ILE A 20 -15.40 29.74 0.27
C ILE A 20 -16.22 30.44 1.34
N ARG A 21 -17.17 29.71 1.95
CA ARG A 21 -17.95 30.23 3.10
C ARG A 21 -17.29 29.96 4.45
N ASN A 22 -16.64 28.81 4.63
CA ASN A 22 -16.06 28.38 5.91
C ASN A 22 -14.72 27.68 5.71
N PHE A 23 -13.72 28.04 6.50
CA PHE A 23 -12.50 27.24 6.69
C PHE A 23 -12.59 26.49 8.02
N VAL A 24 -12.57 25.17 7.96
CA VAL A 24 -12.53 24.32 9.15
C VAL A 24 -11.11 23.78 9.32
N ILE A 25 -10.44 24.22 10.39
CA ILE A 25 -9.08 23.76 10.75
C ILE A 25 -9.20 22.99 12.06
N ASN A 26 -8.76 21.74 12.06
CA ASN A 26 -8.72 20.90 13.26
C ASN A 26 -7.27 20.73 13.73
N CYS A 27 -6.92 21.45 14.79
CA CYS A 27 -5.61 21.41 15.42
C CYS A 27 -5.61 20.43 16.59
N GLU A 28 -4.79 19.38 16.50
CA GLU A 28 -4.53 18.49 17.63
C GLU A 28 -3.31 19.02 18.40
N THR A 29 -3.47 19.30 19.69
CA THR A 29 -2.40 19.84 20.55
C THR A 29 -2.14 18.88 21.70
N ASP A 30 -0.88 18.79 22.14
CA ASP A 30 -0.51 18.04 23.34
C ASP A 30 -0.93 18.85 24.57
N PRO A 31 -1.88 18.36 25.39
CA PRO A 31 -2.38 19.09 26.55
C PRO A 31 -1.29 19.45 27.57
N ALA A 32 -0.17 18.71 27.61
CA ALA A 32 0.95 19.00 28.51
C ALA A 32 1.81 20.20 28.03
N LYS A 33 1.72 20.58 26.75
CA LYS A 33 2.52 21.64 26.12
C LYS A 33 1.73 22.91 25.82
N ILE A 34 0.46 22.98 26.22
CA ILE A 34 -0.35 24.19 26.06
C ILE A 34 0.20 25.26 27.02
N ALA A 35 1.05 26.15 26.50
CA ALA A 35 1.53 27.31 27.23
C ALA A 35 0.34 28.17 27.65
N LYS A 36 0.26 28.50 28.95
CA LYS A 36 -0.88 29.17 29.60
C LYS A 36 -1.14 30.63 29.20
N ALA A 37 -0.52 31.16 28.14
CA ALA A 37 -0.84 32.50 27.65
C ALA A 37 -0.43 32.65 26.18
N GLY A 38 -1.41 32.88 25.30
CA GLY A 38 -1.18 33.25 23.90
C GLY A 38 -2.35 32.89 22.97
N ALA A 39 -2.43 33.56 21.82
CA ALA A 39 -3.31 33.14 20.74
C ALA A 39 -2.89 31.75 20.23
N LEU A 40 -3.87 30.89 19.90
CA LEU A 40 -3.65 29.56 19.34
C LEU A 40 -3.04 29.63 17.94
N ALA A 41 -3.50 30.60 17.15
CA ALA A 41 -2.99 30.85 15.81
C ALA A 41 -3.26 32.32 15.43
N SER A 42 -2.34 32.92 14.67
CA SER A 42 -2.56 34.16 13.93
C SER A 42 -2.93 33.84 12.50
N VAL A 43 -3.95 34.51 11.96
CA VAL A 43 -4.44 34.34 10.60
C VAL A 43 -4.30 35.67 9.88
N ASP A 44 -3.48 35.69 8.84
CA ASP A 44 -3.37 36.82 7.92
C ASP A 44 -4.00 36.42 6.58
N VAL A 45 -5.03 37.15 6.17
CA VAL A 45 -5.72 36.94 4.89
C VAL A 45 -5.47 38.15 4.00
N SER A 46 -4.84 37.93 2.86
CA SER A 46 -4.62 38.96 1.85
C SER A 46 -5.49 38.71 0.63
N TYR A 47 -6.17 39.75 0.13
CA TYR A 47 -7.06 39.67 -1.03
C TYR A 47 -7.07 40.98 -1.82
N TYR A 48 -7.55 40.91 -3.07
CA TYR A 48 -7.85 42.10 -3.87
C TYR A 48 -9.34 42.42 -3.77
N ASN A 49 -9.67 43.62 -3.28
CA ASN A 49 -11.05 44.04 -3.08
C ASN A 49 -11.65 44.57 -4.38
N ILE A 50 -12.50 43.76 -5.00
CA ILE A 50 -13.14 44.10 -6.27
C ILE A 50 -14.08 45.30 -6.13
N LEU A 51 -14.68 45.51 -4.95
CA LEU A 51 -15.58 46.63 -4.68
C LEU A 51 -14.82 47.95 -4.44
N GLN A 52 -13.53 47.88 -4.13
CA GLN A 52 -12.65 49.04 -3.94
C GLN A 52 -11.55 49.10 -5.01
N ASN A 53 -11.97 48.99 -6.28
CA ASN A 53 -11.10 49.21 -7.44
C ASN A 53 -9.85 48.31 -7.45
N MET A 54 -9.99 47.05 -7.01
CA MET A 54 -8.91 46.06 -6.90
C MET A 54 -7.78 46.49 -5.95
N SER A 55 -8.10 47.23 -4.89
CA SER A 55 -7.14 47.51 -3.81
C SER A 55 -6.64 46.21 -3.18
N PHE A 56 -5.34 46.11 -2.96
CA PHE A 56 -4.76 45.01 -2.19
C PHE A 56 -4.95 45.27 -0.70
N GLU A 57 -5.68 44.40 -0.03
CA GLU A 57 -6.00 44.50 1.39
C GLU A 57 -5.44 43.29 2.15
N THR A 58 -5.10 43.49 3.42
CA THR A 58 -4.72 42.40 4.33
C THR A 58 -5.47 42.56 5.64
N VAL A 59 -6.23 41.53 5.99
CA VAL A 59 -6.97 41.44 7.26
C VAL A 59 -6.22 40.47 8.17
N LYS A 60 -5.93 40.94 9.37
CA LYS A 60 -5.29 40.13 10.42
C LYS A 60 -6.31 39.75 11.48
N GLY A 61 -6.30 38.49 11.87
CA GLY A 61 -7.12 37.95 12.95
C GLY A 61 -6.28 37.07 13.85
N ASN A 62 -6.67 36.99 15.12
CA ASN A 62 -6.09 36.06 16.07
C ASN A 62 -7.18 35.08 16.52
N ILE A 63 -6.82 33.80 16.58
CA ILE A 63 -7.64 32.76 17.18
C ILE A 63 -7.17 32.61 18.62
N ASP A 64 -7.88 33.25 19.54
CA ASP A 64 -7.56 33.14 20.96
C ASP A 64 -7.96 31.78 21.53
N GLN A 65 -7.20 31.30 22.51
CA GLN A 65 -7.51 30.08 23.24
C GLN A 65 -8.72 30.30 24.17
N LYS A 66 -9.93 29.96 23.71
CA LYS A 66 -11.11 29.83 24.60
C LYS A 66 -11.20 28.41 25.11
N LEU A 67 -10.50 28.10 26.20
CA LEU A 67 -10.72 26.87 26.97
C LEU A 67 -12.07 26.96 27.69
N ALA A 68 -13.16 26.68 26.98
CA ALA A 68 -14.46 26.48 27.60
C ALA A 68 -14.50 25.10 28.28
N ALA A 69 -14.99 25.04 29.52
CA ALA A 69 -15.10 23.81 30.30
C ALA A 69 -16.11 22.77 29.75
N LYS A 70 -16.77 23.06 28.62
CA LYS A 70 -17.70 22.13 27.95
C LYS A 70 -17.60 22.30 26.43
N SER A 71 -17.30 21.19 25.76
CA SER A 71 -17.41 21.01 24.31
C SER A 71 -18.84 21.38 23.88
N SER A 72 -19.00 22.35 22.99
CA SER A 72 -20.17 22.36 22.12
C SER A 72 -20.17 21.04 21.35
N ALA A 73 -21.32 20.37 21.28
CA ALA A 73 -21.47 19.16 20.49
C ALA A 73 -21.05 19.46 19.04
N PHE A 74 -20.06 18.72 18.53
CA PHE A 74 -19.68 18.80 17.13
C PHE A 74 -20.85 18.34 16.27
N ASP A 75 -21.04 18.96 15.11
CA ASP A 75 -22.00 18.50 14.12
C ASP A 75 -21.67 17.03 13.75
N PRO A 76 -22.62 16.08 13.95
CA PRO A 76 -22.45 14.67 13.65
C PRO A 76 -21.93 14.37 12.24
N ASP A 77 -22.38 15.14 11.24
CA ASP A 77 -22.04 14.90 9.84
C ASP A 77 -20.62 15.37 9.55
N VAL A 78 -20.25 16.55 10.07
CA VAL A 78 -18.88 17.09 9.96
C VAL A 78 -17.88 16.19 10.67
N LEU A 79 -18.25 15.63 11.82
CA LEU A 79 -17.42 14.70 12.56
C LEU A 79 -17.24 13.38 11.79
N THR A 80 -18.32 12.87 11.18
CA THR A 80 -18.29 11.66 10.36
C THR A 80 -17.36 11.83 9.15
N GLU A 81 -17.53 12.90 8.38
CA GLU A 81 -16.66 13.23 7.22
C GLU A 81 -15.19 13.39 7.64
N THR A 82 -14.95 14.05 8.78
CA THR A 82 -13.60 14.23 9.32
C THR A 82 -12.95 12.88 9.69
N LEU A 83 -13.71 11.97 10.31
CA LEU A 83 -13.22 10.64 10.69
C LEU A 83 -12.92 9.79 9.46
N ILE A 84 -13.76 9.86 8.42
CA ILE A 84 -13.54 9.16 7.14
C ILE A 84 -12.25 9.69 6.47
N SER A 85 -12.11 11.01 6.34
CA SER A 85 -10.94 11.65 5.72
C SER A 85 -9.64 11.33 6.46
N ARG A 86 -9.66 11.38 7.80
CA ARG A 86 -8.51 11.03 8.64
C ARG A 86 -8.16 9.55 8.55
N SER A 87 -9.16 8.67 8.45
CA SER A 87 -8.93 7.24 8.25
C SER A 87 -8.27 6.95 6.91
N ALA A 88 -8.69 7.63 5.84
CA ALA A 88 -8.03 7.51 4.54
C ALA A 88 -6.56 7.93 4.60
N LYS A 89 -6.26 9.05 5.28
CA LYS A 89 -4.87 9.50 5.51
C LYS A 89 -4.06 8.49 6.34
N ALA A 90 -4.62 7.98 7.42
CA ALA A 90 -3.98 6.97 8.27
C ALA A 90 -3.67 5.68 7.49
N MET A 91 -4.57 5.25 6.59
CA MET A 91 -4.32 4.10 5.71
C MET A 91 -3.16 4.36 4.73
N ILE A 92 -3.10 5.53 4.12
CA ILE A 92 -2.00 5.93 3.21
C ILE A 92 -0.68 6.00 3.98
N GLU A 93 -0.70 6.56 5.19
CA GLU A 93 0.48 6.70 6.03
C GLU A 93 0.99 5.34 6.52
N ALA A 94 0.10 4.44 6.95
CA ALA A 94 0.44 3.07 7.32
C ALA A 94 1.02 2.27 6.14
N SER A 95 0.50 2.48 4.93
CA SER A 95 1.07 1.90 3.71
C SER A 95 2.52 2.35 3.50
N ARG A 96 2.79 3.66 3.61
CA ARG A 96 4.14 4.23 3.49
C ARG A 96 5.09 3.69 4.57
N PHE A 97 4.65 3.58 5.82
CA PHE A 97 5.49 3.09 6.92
C PHE A 97 5.85 1.61 6.77
N SER A 98 4.96 0.80 6.21
CA SER A 98 5.31 -0.59 5.94
C SER A 98 6.29 -0.75 4.77
N ALA A 99 6.25 0.16 3.78
CA ALA A 99 7.28 0.23 2.73
C ALA A 99 8.63 0.76 3.27
N GLY A 100 8.58 1.60 4.32
CA GLY A 100 9.72 2.24 4.96
C GLY A 100 10.33 1.48 6.15
N LYS A 101 9.94 0.22 6.42
CA LYS A 101 10.47 -0.64 7.51
C LYS A 101 10.18 -0.17 8.96
N ASN A 102 9.09 0.55 9.22
CA ASN A 102 8.65 0.84 10.60
C ASN A 102 7.21 0.36 10.86
N PRO A 103 7.01 -0.95 11.08
CA PRO A 103 5.68 -1.55 11.22
C PRO A 103 4.98 -1.18 12.53
N ASP A 104 5.74 -0.92 13.59
CA ASP A 104 5.18 -0.53 14.88
C ASP A 104 4.53 0.85 14.80
N ALA A 105 5.15 1.80 14.09
CA ALA A 105 4.56 3.10 13.82
C ALA A 105 3.27 2.98 12.98
N ALA A 106 3.27 2.12 11.94
CA ALA A 106 2.08 1.86 11.13
C ALA A 106 0.94 1.27 11.97
N LYS A 107 1.26 0.30 12.83
CA LYS A 107 0.30 -0.36 13.73
C LYS A 107 -0.30 0.64 14.71
N GLU A 108 0.51 1.50 15.30
CA GLU A 108 0.06 2.52 16.24
C GLU A 108 -0.86 3.55 15.58
N VAL A 109 -0.54 4.00 14.36
CA VAL A 109 -1.40 4.93 13.60
C VAL A 109 -2.77 4.30 13.29
N ILE A 110 -2.79 3.04 12.82
CA ILE A 110 -4.04 2.32 12.51
C ILE A 110 -4.83 2.02 13.79
N HIS A 111 -4.18 1.54 14.83
CA HIS A 111 -4.81 1.19 16.10
C HIS A 111 -5.50 2.41 16.74
N ARG A 112 -4.82 3.56 16.79
CA ARG A 112 -5.41 4.81 17.29
C ARG A 112 -6.65 5.21 16.49
N MET A 113 -6.64 5.03 15.16
CA MET A 113 -7.80 5.36 14.33
C MET A 113 -8.97 4.41 14.58
N ILE A 114 -8.72 3.11 14.77
CA ILE A 114 -9.74 2.12 15.13
C ILE A 114 -10.45 2.54 16.43
N VAL A 115 -9.68 2.82 17.48
CA VAL A 115 -10.23 3.24 18.78
C VAL A 115 -11.07 4.52 18.62
N LYS A 116 -10.59 5.48 17.82
CA LYS A 116 -11.30 6.74 17.58
C LYS A 116 -12.60 6.54 16.81
N ILE A 117 -12.66 5.62 15.85
CA ILE A 117 -13.91 5.28 15.16
C ILE A 117 -14.86 4.51 16.09
N GLU A 118 -14.38 3.55 16.87
CA GLU A 118 -15.22 2.78 17.80
C GLU A 118 -15.92 3.68 18.82
N GLN A 119 -15.21 4.67 19.36
CA GLN A 119 -15.77 5.67 20.29
C GLN A 119 -16.84 6.57 19.66
N ASN A 120 -16.86 6.70 18.33
CA ASN A 120 -17.78 7.56 17.58
C ASN A 120 -18.74 6.77 16.68
N LEU A 121 -18.77 5.44 16.79
CA LEU A 121 -19.53 4.57 15.89
C LEU A 121 -21.04 4.83 15.96
N SER A 122 -21.54 5.21 17.14
CA SER A 122 -22.95 5.53 17.36
C SER A 122 -23.43 6.78 16.63
N ILE A 123 -22.52 7.59 16.10
CA ILE A 123 -22.83 8.85 15.41
C ILE A 123 -23.35 8.58 13.99
N SER A 124 -22.66 7.71 13.25
CA SER A 124 -23.09 7.24 11.92
C SER A 124 -22.63 5.80 11.69
N PRO A 125 -23.40 4.81 12.16
CA PRO A 125 -23.03 3.39 12.04
C PRO A 125 -22.83 2.96 10.59
N ASP A 126 -23.71 3.40 9.69
CA ASP A 126 -23.71 2.99 8.28
C ASP A 126 -22.46 3.48 7.52
N SER A 127 -22.00 4.71 7.82
CA SER A 127 -20.82 5.28 7.17
C SER A 127 -19.51 4.84 7.82
N LEU A 128 -19.48 4.65 9.14
CA LEU A 128 -18.25 4.37 9.89
C LEU A 128 -17.91 2.87 9.97
N THR A 129 -18.91 1.98 9.94
CA THR A 129 -18.68 0.52 10.00
C THR A 129 -17.81 -0.01 8.85
N PRO A 130 -18.02 0.38 7.58
CA PRO A 130 -17.16 -0.05 6.48
C PRO A 130 -15.70 0.40 6.66
N VAL A 131 -15.50 1.62 7.15
CA VAL A 131 -14.17 2.18 7.42
C VAL A 131 -13.49 1.43 8.56
N LEU A 132 -14.23 1.15 9.64
CA LEU A 132 -13.74 0.37 10.79
C LEU A 132 -13.28 -1.02 10.36
N ASN A 133 -14.09 -1.73 9.58
CA ASN A 133 -13.75 -3.07 9.08
C ASN A 133 -12.48 -3.05 8.23
N ARG A 134 -12.30 -2.02 7.41
CA ARG A 134 -11.11 -1.84 6.59
C ARG A 134 -9.86 -1.55 7.43
N LEU A 135 -9.97 -0.70 8.45
CA LEU A 135 -8.87 -0.45 9.40
C LEU A 135 -8.50 -1.71 10.19
N LYS A 136 -9.48 -2.47 10.69
CA LYS A 136 -9.25 -3.74 11.40
C LYS A 136 -8.54 -4.78 10.52
N SER A 137 -8.94 -4.89 9.25
CA SER A 137 -8.24 -5.76 8.29
C SER A 137 -6.77 -5.36 8.09
N ILE A 138 -6.48 -4.05 8.02
CA ILE A 138 -5.10 -3.54 7.95
C ILE A 138 -4.35 -3.84 9.25
N GLU A 139 -4.97 -3.64 10.41
CA GLU A 139 -4.36 -3.90 11.72
C GLU A 139 -3.97 -5.37 11.92
N THR A 140 -4.83 -6.31 11.52
CA THR A 140 -4.53 -7.74 11.55
C THR A 140 -3.31 -8.06 10.68
N ARG A 141 -3.27 -7.56 9.44
CA ARG A 141 -2.13 -7.74 8.54
C ARG A 141 -0.83 -7.14 9.11
N LEU A 142 -0.91 -5.99 9.77
CA LEU A 142 0.24 -5.38 10.45
C LEU A 142 0.70 -6.14 11.70
N LYS A 143 -0.21 -6.80 12.44
CA LYS A 143 0.15 -7.67 13.56
C LYS A 143 0.92 -8.91 13.07
N ASP A 144 0.46 -9.49 11.96
CA ASP A 144 1.10 -10.64 11.31
C ASP A 144 2.47 -10.28 10.70
N TYR A 145 2.71 -9.00 10.42
CA TYR A 145 4.02 -8.53 9.96
C TYR A 145 5.12 -8.78 10.99
N SER A 146 4.89 -8.60 12.31
CA SER A 146 5.95 -8.79 13.33
C SER A 146 6.38 -10.26 13.54
N SER A 147 5.42 -11.19 13.44
CA SER A 147 5.67 -12.63 13.57
C SER A 147 6.33 -13.19 12.31
N THR A 148 5.98 -12.65 11.15
CA THR A 148 6.61 -12.95 9.86
C THR A 148 8.01 -12.33 9.77
N VAL A 149 8.21 -11.10 10.25
CA VAL A 149 9.54 -10.46 10.33
C VAL A 149 10.47 -11.17 11.29
N SER A 150 10.02 -11.72 12.42
CA SER A 150 10.89 -12.54 13.28
C SER A 150 11.35 -13.83 12.60
N LYS A 151 10.47 -14.48 11.83
CA LYS A 151 10.82 -15.64 11.00
C LYS A 151 11.72 -15.23 9.83
N GLN A 152 11.48 -14.07 9.23
CA GLN A 152 12.27 -13.47 8.16
C GLN A 152 13.64 -13.01 8.65
N LEU A 153 13.79 -12.49 9.87
CA LEU A 153 15.07 -12.09 10.46
C LEU A 153 15.88 -13.33 10.88
N MET A 154 15.22 -14.39 11.34
CA MET A 154 15.85 -15.69 11.54
C MET A 154 16.30 -16.33 10.22
N ALA A 155 15.47 -16.25 9.17
CA ALA A 155 15.83 -16.68 7.81
C ALA A 155 16.93 -15.79 7.20
N ASP A 156 16.84 -14.47 7.34
CA ASP A 156 17.81 -13.48 6.88
C ASP A 156 19.15 -13.60 7.62
N GLY A 157 19.14 -13.99 8.90
CA GLY A 157 20.35 -14.31 9.67
C GLY A 157 21.02 -15.60 9.19
N ALA A 158 20.24 -16.60 8.77
CA ALA A 158 20.75 -17.78 8.08
C ALA A 158 21.21 -17.46 6.64
N ASP A 159 20.57 -16.50 5.97
CA ASP A 159 20.90 -16.04 4.62
C ASP A 159 22.02 -15.01 4.56
N LEU A 160 22.40 -14.34 5.65
CA LEU A 160 23.59 -13.48 5.68
C LEU A 160 24.88 -14.29 5.46
N HIS A 161 24.84 -15.61 5.71
CA HIS A 161 25.87 -16.55 5.26
C HIS A 161 25.83 -16.87 3.75
N ARG A 162 24.71 -16.61 3.05
CA ARG A 162 24.53 -16.87 1.61
C ARG A 162 24.58 -15.61 0.73
N ARG A 163 24.31 -14.41 1.25
CA ARG A 163 24.22 -13.13 0.50
C ARG A 163 25.56 -12.53 0.04
N ARG A 164 26.45 -13.35 -0.48
CA ARG A 164 27.45 -12.89 -1.44
C ARG A 164 27.19 -13.66 -2.72
N THR A 165 26.21 -13.22 -3.51
CA THR A 165 26.16 -13.23 -5.01
C THR A 165 24.77 -12.75 -5.47
N GLU A 166 24.65 -11.49 -5.90
CA GLU A 166 23.67 -11.18 -6.94
C GLU A 166 24.21 -11.78 -8.24
N ILE A 167 23.70 -12.96 -8.57
CA ILE A 167 23.73 -13.77 -9.81
C ILE A 167 23.40 -15.17 -9.27
N ILE A 168 22.19 -15.69 -9.51
CA ILE A 168 21.92 -17.11 -9.22
C ILE A 168 22.59 -17.91 -10.35
N ASP A 169 23.91 -18.03 -10.28
CA ASP A 169 24.67 -19.04 -11.02
C ASP A 169 24.60 -20.30 -10.16
N LEU A 170 23.62 -21.16 -10.41
CA LEU A 170 23.63 -22.50 -9.82
C LEU A 170 24.52 -23.39 -10.67
N GLU A 171 25.79 -22.99 -10.79
CA GLU A 171 26.82 -23.83 -11.43
C GLU A 171 26.81 -25.20 -10.75
N GLY A 172 26.62 -26.26 -11.56
CA GLY A 172 26.59 -27.63 -11.09
C GLY A 172 25.23 -28.19 -10.65
N VAL A 173 24.13 -27.43 -10.75
CA VAL A 173 22.78 -28.01 -10.58
C VAL A 173 22.32 -28.66 -11.89
N ASP A 174 21.97 -29.94 -11.81
CA ASP A 174 21.38 -30.68 -12.93
C ASP A 174 19.94 -30.19 -13.18
N VAL A 175 19.72 -29.59 -14.35
CA VAL A 175 18.43 -29.01 -14.72
C VAL A 175 17.56 -30.04 -15.44
N HIS A 176 16.28 -30.11 -15.07
CA HIS A 176 15.34 -31.06 -15.65
C HIS A 176 14.04 -30.43 -16.12
N ASN A 177 13.29 -31.17 -16.95
CA ASN A 177 12.04 -30.71 -17.54
C ASN A 177 10.80 -30.94 -16.69
N ARG A 178 10.93 -31.39 -15.44
CA ARG A 178 9.78 -31.52 -14.53
C ARG A 178 9.17 -30.14 -14.28
N ILE A 179 7.85 -30.10 -14.17
CA ILE A 179 7.07 -28.89 -13.94
C ILE A 179 6.78 -28.77 -12.46
N PHE A 180 7.07 -27.60 -11.89
CA PHE A 180 6.65 -27.25 -10.55
C PHE A 180 5.33 -26.48 -10.60
N GLU A 181 4.29 -27.02 -9.97
CA GLU A 181 2.96 -26.40 -9.93
C GLU A 181 2.68 -25.82 -8.55
N HIS A 182 2.25 -24.57 -8.50
CA HIS A 182 1.91 -23.91 -7.25
C HIS A 182 0.62 -23.11 -7.35
N SER A 183 -0.29 -23.32 -6.41
CA SER A 183 -1.51 -22.53 -6.29
C SER A 183 -1.29 -21.37 -5.34
N ILE A 184 -1.47 -20.16 -5.85
CA ILE A 184 -1.31 -18.95 -5.05
C ILE A 184 -2.47 -18.86 -4.06
N PRO A 185 -2.21 -18.75 -2.74
CA PRO A 185 -3.26 -18.87 -1.71
C PRO A 185 -4.12 -17.61 -1.53
N GLY A 186 -3.90 -16.53 -2.28
CA GLY A 186 -4.61 -15.26 -2.16
C GLY A 186 -4.03 -14.17 -3.07
N ASP A 187 -4.29 -12.91 -2.75
CA ASP A 187 -3.70 -11.76 -3.47
C ASP A 187 -2.17 -11.77 -3.39
N ILE A 188 -1.48 -11.25 -4.41
CA ILE A 188 -0.02 -11.11 -4.41
C ILE A 188 0.33 -9.65 -4.15
N ASP A 189 1.14 -9.39 -3.13
CA ASP A 189 1.52 -8.06 -2.70
C ASP A 189 2.99 -8.01 -2.24
N LEU A 190 3.46 -6.82 -1.87
CA LEU A 190 4.82 -6.59 -1.36
C LEU A 190 5.27 -7.59 -0.27
N TYR A 191 4.35 -8.15 0.52
CA TYR A 191 4.70 -8.97 1.68
C TYR A 191 4.89 -10.45 1.36
N ASN A 192 4.13 -11.00 0.41
CA ASN A 192 4.27 -12.40 0.02
C ASN A 192 5.23 -12.62 -1.17
N CYS A 193 5.64 -11.54 -1.85
CA CYS A 193 6.65 -11.59 -2.90
C CYS A 193 7.99 -12.21 -2.46
N PRO A 194 8.56 -11.91 -1.28
CA PRO A 194 9.80 -12.52 -0.81
C PRO A 194 9.68 -14.04 -0.62
N ASP A 195 8.60 -14.51 0.02
CA ASP A 195 8.35 -15.94 0.26
C ASP A 195 8.17 -16.69 -1.05
N LEU A 196 7.41 -16.11 -2.00
CA LEU A 196 7.22 -16.67 -3.32
C LEU A 196 8.54 -16.83 -4.08
N LYS A 197 9.43 -15.83 -3.99
CA LYS A 197 10.76 -15.88 -4.59
C LYS A 197 11.65 -16.93 -3.94
N ALA A 198 11.68 -16.99 -2.60
CA ALA A 198 12.48 -17.96 -1.87
C ALA A 198 12.03 -19.41 -2.16
N MET A 199 10.73 -19.63 -2.25
CA MET A 199 10.15 -20.92 -2.64
C MET A 199 10.62 -21.32 -4.05
N ILE A 200 10.53 -20.42 -5.02
CA ILE A 200 11.01 -20.70 -6.39
C ILE A 200 12.52 -20.93 -6.42
N GLN A 201 13.30 -20.15 -5.68
CA GLN A 201 14.74 -20.34 -5.61
C GLN A 201 15.09 -21.74 -5.09
N LYS A 202 14.38 -22.23 -4.07
CA LYS A 202 14.57 -23.60 -3.58
C LYS A 202 14.22 -24.65 -4.65
N GLN A 203 13.13 -24.46 -5.39
CA GLN A 203 12.80 -25.36 -6.50
C GLN A 203 13.85 -25.31 -7.62
N MET A 204 14.42 -24.13 -7.87
CA MET A 204 15.51 -23.96 -8.81
C MET A 204 16.81 -24.65 -8.34
N GLU A 205 17.08 -24.74 -7.04
CA GLU A 205 18.15 -25.55 -6.45
C GLU A 205 17.91 -27.06 -6.64
N GLU A 206 16.65 -27.48 -6.73
CA GLU A 206 16.26 -28.87 -7.00
C GLU A 206 16.25 -29.22 -8.52
N GLY A 207 16.60 -28.28 -9.39
CA GLY A 207 16.69 -28.48 -10.85
C GLY A 207 15.46 -28.08 -11.66
N TYR A 208 14.43 -27.50 -11.03
CA TYR A 208 13.24 -27.03 -11.75
C TYR A 208 13.55 -25.79 -12.60
N ARG A 209 13.10 -25.83 -13.86
CA ARG A 209 13.14 -24.68 -14.78
C ARG A 209 11.77 -24.33 -15.38
N PHE A 210 10.76 -25.18 -15.21
CA PHE A 210 9.39 -24.90 -15.64
C PHE A 210 8.47 -24.77 -14.45
N VAL A 211 7.73 -23.67 -14.39
CA VAL A 211 6.86 -23.33 -13.26
C VAL A 211 5.48 -22.94 -13.76
N ILE A 212 4.44 -23.45 -13.11
CA ILE A 212 3.06 -23.05 -13.33
C ILE A 212 2.49 -22.44 -12.05
N PHE A 213 1.98 -21.21 -12.14
CA PHE A 213 1.22 -20.59 -11.06
C PHE A 213 -0.28 -20.60 -11.37
N ASN A 214 -1.05 -21.16 -10.45
CA ASN A 214 -2.51 -21.09 -10.48
C ASN A 214 -2.98 -19.88 -9.66
N MET A 215 -3.57 -18.90 -10.36
CA MET A 215 -4.01 -17.61 -9.83
C MET A 215 -5.51 -17.57 -9.48
N SER A 216 -6.18 -18.73 -9.44
CA SER A 216 -7.64 -18.81 -9.20
C SER A 216 -8.13 -18.13 -7.91
N LYS A 217 -7.26 -18.01 -6.90
CA LYS A 217 -7.55 -17.35 -5.62
C LYS A 217 -6.96 -15.94 -5.49
N ALA A 218 -6.24 -15.46 -6.52
CA ALA A 218 -5.66 -14.11 -6.53
C ALA A 218 -6.65 -13.13 -7.18
N HIS A 219 -7.21 -12.23 -6.38
CA HIS A 219 -8.17 -11.22 -6.83
C HIS A 219 -7.49 -9.87 -7.13
N HIS A 220 -6.31 -9.64 -6.55
CA HIS A 220 -5.52 -8.44 -6.72
C HIS A 220 -4.01 -8.74 -6.82
N ILE A 221 -3.32 -7.93 -7.62
CA ILE A 221 -1.85 -7.89 -7.69
C ILE A 221 -1.39 -6.42 -7.70
N ASP A 222 -0.32 -6.10 -6.99
CA ASP A 222 0.28 -4.75 -6.95
C ASP A 222 1.56 -4.64 -7.82
N SER A 223 2.21 -3.48 -7.80
CA SER A 223 3.47 -3.25 -8.54
C SER A 223 4.64 -4.13 -8.07
N SER A 224 4.63 -4.54 -6.79
CA SER A 224 5.66 -5.40 -6.22
C SER A 224 5.50 -6.84 -6.73
N ALA A 225 4.26 -7.32 -6.81
CA ALA A 225 3.90 -8.60 -7.40
C ALA A 225 4.34 -8.70 -8.86
N ILE A 226 4.08 -7.65 -9.65
CA ILE A 226 4.53 -7.57 -11.05
C ILE A 226 6.05 -7.71 -11.14
N GLY A 227 6.80 -6.95 -10.33
CA GLY A 227 8.26 -7.03 -10.30
C GLY A 227 8.79 -8.40 -9.87
N ALA A 228 8.11 -9.06 -8.92
CA ALA A 228 8.47 -10.40 -8.48
C ALA A 228 8.24 -11.46 -9.56
N LEU A 229 7.12 -11.41 -10.27
CA LEU A 229 6.80 -12.34 -11.34
C LEU A 229 7.76 -12.17 -12.53
N ILE A 230 8.09 -10.93 -12.92
CA ILE A 230 9.09 -10.65 -13.97
C ILE A 230 10.47 -11.20 -13.56
N GLN A 231 10.85 -11.00 -12.30
CA GLN A 231 12.14 -11.48 -11.80
C GLN A 231 12.21 -13.02 -11.81
N ILE A 232 11.15 -13.70 -11.34
CA ILE A 232 11.04 -15.16 -11.40
C ILE A 232 11.12 -15.64 -12.85
N GLU A 233 10.41 -15.01 -13.78
CA GLU A 233 10.50 -15.40 -15.19
C GLU A 233 11.91 -15.24 -15.73
N GLY A 234 12.57 -14.10 -15.45
CA GLY A 234 13.96 -13.89 -15.85
C GLY A 234 14.94 -14.92 -15.27
N TRP A 235 14.67 -15.45 -14.07
CA TRP A 235 15.48 -16.52 -13.47
C TRP A 235 15.31 -17.85 -14.20
N LEU A 236 14.07 -18.20 -14.55
CA LEU A 236 13.75 -19.45 -15.24
C LEU A 236 14.19 -19.41 -16.71
N THR A 237 13.96 -18.31 -17.43
CA THR A 237 14.38 -18.14 -18.82
C THR A 237 15.88 -18.31 -19.01
N ARG A 238 16.71 -17.81 -18.08
CA ARG A 238 18.18 -17.99 -18.13
C ARG A 238 18.62 -19.46 -18.09
N ARG A 239 17.74 -20.38 -17.68
CA ARG A 239 17.99 -21.83 -17.64
C ARG A 239 17.28 -22.60 -18.76
N GLY A 240 16.80 -21.89 -19.78
CA GLY A 240 15.96 -22.47 -20.83
C GLY A 240 14.57 -22.89 -20.32
N GLY A 241 14.12 -22.27 -19.24
CA GLY A 241 12.84 -22.51 -18.59
C GLY A 241 11.80 -21.42 -18.86
N SER A 242 10.64 -21.52 -18.22
CA SER A 242 9.61 -20.47 -18.24
C SER A 242 8.57 -20.63 -17.13
N LEU A 243 7.98 -19.51 -16.75
CA LEU A 243 6.81 -19.32 -15.90
C LEU A 243 5.56 -19.18 -16.77
N ILE A 244 4.55 -19.98 -16.47
CA ILE A 244 3.20 -19.83 -17.02
C ILE A 244 2.22 -19.56 -15.89
N VAL A 245 1.38 -18.54 -16.04
CA VAL A 245 0.28 -18.25 -15.10
C VAL A 245 -1.05 -18.75 -15.65
N THR A 246 -1.89 -19.29 -14.78
CA THR A 246 -3.19 -19.90 -15.13
C THR A 246 -4.31 -19.38 -14.27
N ASN A 247 -5.56 -19.52 -14.74
CA ASN A 247 -6.77 -19.14 -14.00
C ASN A 247 -6.75 -17.69 -13.49
N LEU A 248 -6.29 -16.74 -14.31
CA LEU A 248 -6.33 -15.32 -13.93
C LEU A 248 -7.79 -14.87 -13.69
N THR A 249 -8.04 -14.22 -12.57
CA THR A 249 -9.32 -13.52 -12.33
C THR A 249 -9.43 -12.27 -13.22
N ASP A 250 -10.64 -11.77 -13.47
CA ASP A 250 -10.85 -10.65 -14.40
C ASP A 250 -10.09 -9.38 -14.00
N ASN A 251 -9.94 -9.13 -12.69
CA ASN A 251 -9.16 -8.02 -12.19
C ASN A 251 -7.65 -8.21 -12.47
N VAL A 252 -7.13 -9.40 -12.20
CA VAL A 252 -5.71 -9.71 -12.46
C VAL A 252 -5.42 -9.70 -13.97
N LYS A 253 -6.33 -10.20 -14.81
CA LYS A 253 -6.24 -10.08 -16.27
C LYS A 253 -6.11 -8.62 -16.71
N LYS A 254 -6.98 -7.74 -16.20
CA LYS A 254 -6.90 -6.30 -16.51
C LYS A 254 -5.55 -5.71 -16.14
N VAL A 255 -5.00 -6.07 -14.98
CA VAL A 255 -3.67 -5.60 -14.58
C VAL A 255 -2.61 -6.11 -15.55
N PHE A 256 -2.62 -7.41 -15.89
CA PHE A 256 -1.70 -8.01 -16.86
C PHE A 256 -1.72 -7.30 -18.22
N SER A 257 -2.90 -7.00 -18.75
CA SER A 257 -3.04 -6.31 -20.03
C SER A 257 -2.62 -4.84 -19.95
N LEU A 258 -2.97 -4.12 -18.87
CA LEU A 258 -2.58 -2.73 -18.67
C LEU A 258 -1.05 -2.57 -18.49
N THR A 259 -0.41 -3.51 -17.82
CA THR A 259 1.03 -3.46 -17.53
C THR A 259 1.86 -4.16 -18.61
N ARG A 260 1.23 -4.67 -19.68
CA ARG A 260 1.86 -5.46 -20.75
C ARG A 260 2.66 -6.64 -20.23
N LEU A 261 2.24 -7.24 -19.12
CA LEU A 261 2.92 -8.42 -18.58
C LEU A 261 2.83 -9.62 -19.53
N GLU A 262 1.80 -9.67 -20.37
CA GLU A 262 1.60 -10.70 -21.39
C GLU A 262 2.74 -10.78 -22.41
N SER A 263 3.57 -9.73 -22.57
CA SER A 263 4.77 -9.79 -23.44
C SER A 263 5.98 -10.44 -22.76
N HIS A 264 5.93 -10.65 -21.45
CA HIS A 264 7.02 -11.23 -20.66
C HIS A 264 6.65 -12.57 -20.06
N ILE A 265 5.39 -12.75 -19.65
CA ILE A 265 4.91 -13.92 -18.93
C ILE A 265 3.79 -14.56 -19.74
N ARG A 266 3.92 -15.87 -19.98
CA ARG A 266 2.91 -16.65 -20.69
C ARG A 266 1.68 -16.85 -19.81
N VAL A 267 0.50 -16.71 -20.40
CA VAL A 267 -0.79 -16.92 -19.74
C VAL A 267 -1.52 -18.07 -20.43
N ALA A 268 -1.99 -19.04 -19.66
CA ALA A 268 -2.87 -20.10 -20.15
C ALA A 268 -4.19 -20.10 -19.37
N ALA A 269 -5.27 -20.59 -19.98
CA ALA A 269 -6.57 -20.63 -19.33
C ALA A 269 -6.56 -21.59 -18.12
N THR A 270 -5.99 -22.79 -18.30
CA THR A 270 -5.99 -23.87 -17.32
C THR A 270 -4.58 -24.41 -17.07
N PRO A 271 -4.33 -25.09 -15.94
CA PRO A 271 -3.08 -25.80 -15.66
C PRO A 271 -2.72 -26.82 -16.75
N GLU A 272 -3.71 -27.51 -17.30
CA GLU A 272 -3.52 -28.49 -18.38
C GLU A 272 -3.00 -27.82 -19.65
N GLY A 273 -3.60 -26.69 -20.07
CA GLY A 273 -3.13 -25.93 -21.23
C GLY A 273 -1.73 -25.33 -21.03
N ALA A 274 -1.36 -25.01 -19.78
CA ALA A 274 0.00 -24.59 -19.45
C ALA A 274 1.01 -25.74 -19.61
N LYS A 275 0.66 -26.96 -19.21
CA LYS A 275 1.50 -28.16 -19.42
C LYS A 275 1.72 -28.44 -20.89
N GLU A 276 0.67 -28.43 -21.71
CA GLU A 276 0.79 -28.60 -23.16
C GLU A 276 1.71 -27.54 -23.78
N THR A 277 1.64 -26.31 -23.30
CA THR A 277 2.52 -25.22 -23.76
C THR A 277 3.98 -25.49 -23.39
N ILE A 278 4.25 -25.97 -22.17
CA ILE A 278 5.60 -26.34 -21.73
C ILE A 278 6.12 -27.54 -22.52
N GLU A 279 5.30 -28.54 -22.80
CA GLU A 279 5.67 -29.71 -23.60
C GLU A 279 6.13 -29.30 -25.01
N LYS A 280 5.37 -28.41 -25.67
CA LYS A 280 5.77 -27.83 -26.96
C LYS A 280 7.10 -27.08 -26.87
N LEU A 281 7.29 -26.27 -25.83
CA LEU A 281 8.57 -25.56 -25.61
C LEU A 281 9.74 -26.54 -25.43
N ILE A 282 9.52 -27.66 -24.74
CA ILE A 282 10.54 -28.70 -24.57
C ILE A 282 10.84 -29.41 -25.90
N GLU A 283 9.83 -29.66 -26.73
CA GLU A 283 10.02 -30.24 -28.07
C GLU A 283 10.81 -29.30 -28.98
N ASP A 284 10.46 -28.01 -29.01
CA ASP A 284 11.17 -27.00 -29.78
C ASP A 284 12.65 -26.91 -29.37
N LEU A 285 12.94 -27.00 -28.07
CA LEU A 285 14.31 -27.01 -27.55
C LEU A 285 15.11 -28.27 -27.92
N LYS A 286 14.46 -29.39 -28.24
CA LYS A 286 15.13 -30.61 -28.72
C LYS A 286 15.45 -30.58 -30.21
N ASN A 287 14.78 -29.70 -30.96
CA ASN A 287 14.91 -29.58 -32.42
C ASN A 287 15.93 -28.51 -32.85
N ILE A 288 16.65 -27.91 -31.89
CA ILE A 288 17.72 -26.90 -32.07
C ILE A 288 19.03 -27.53 -31.62
#